data_AF-A0A3N5JDC3-F1
#
_entry.id   AF-A0A3N5JDC3-F1
#
_cell.length_a   1.000
_cell.length_b   1.000
_cell.length_c   1.000
_cell.angle_alpha   90.00
_cell.angle_beta   90.00
_cell.angle_gamma   90.00
#
_symmetry.space_group_name_H-M   'P 1'
#
loop_
_entity.id
_entity.type
_entity.pdbx_description
1 polymer ?
#
loop_
_entity_poly.entity_id
_entity_poly.type
_entity_poly.pdbx_seq_one_letter_code
_entity_poly.pdbx_strand_id
1 'polypeptide(L)'
;RTTAKPQPLRTDTDLPAWLVWGGSLVIGLLSWTLAPDNPWVILMVMVFGFIFVTVSSRIVGLVGSSSSPVSGMTIAALLGTTVLFLHMGYTGTGGMVAALFVGAVVCIAVCTAGDISQDLKTGFLLGATPWKQQLGMFIGIVAGTSVIGSIVYLLGDTYGFVADASHPNPLYAPQANLMSIIIDGVMHGKLPWDLIFLGMFLALIVECFGASSLAFAVGLYLPVGLAVGVMVGGLVRWARAGINAEESGEDPGVLYSSGLIAGEALVGIGFAVLASLKVAYDFAAGILGGWEIAVTLVLYAALTYSLWAASKTRTA
;
A
#
# COMPACT_ATOMS: atom_id res chain seq x y z
N ARG A 1 -9.90 -2.64 57.72
CA ARG A 1 -9.18 -3.08 56.50
C ARG A 1 -9.85 -2.39 55.31
N THR A 2 -9.24 -1.33 54.81
CA THR A 2 -9.67 -0.64 53.59
C THR A 2 -9.50 -1.61 52.42
N THR A 3 -10.60 -2.05 51.83
CA THR A 3 -10.60 -2.83 50.60
C THR A 3 -10.14 -1.92 49.46
N ALA A 4 -8.82 -1.88 49.23
CA ALA A 4 -8.28 -1.28 48.02
C ALA A 4 -8.96 -1.97 46.83
N LYS A 5 -9.68 -1.20 46.00
CA LYS A 5 -10.21 -1.73 44.74
C LYS A 5 -9.05 -2.37 43.98
N PRO A 6 -9.19 -3.61 43.47
CA PRO A 6 -8.15 -4.22 42.66
C PRO A 6 -7.81 -3.26 41.54
N GLN A 7 -6.54 -2.83 41.47
CA GLN A 7 -6.10 -2.00 40.36
C GLN A 7 -6.23 -2.83 39.08
N PRO A 8 -6.79 -2.26 38.00
CA PRO A 8 -6.89 -2.99 36.74
C PRO A 8 -5.51 -3.44 36.30
N LEU A 9 -5.42 -4.64 35.73
CA LEU A 9 -4.18 -5.13 35.14
C LEU A 9 -3.70 -4.13 34.10
N ARG A 10 -2.39 -3.91 34.03
CA ARG A 10 -1.79 -2.96 33.07
C ARG A 10 -2.19 -3.29 31.62
N THR A 11 -2.43 -4.56 31.33
CA THR A 11 -2.89 -5.06 30.01
C THR A 11 -4.33 -4.70 29.68
N ASP A 12 -5.14 -4.32 30.67
CA ASP A 12 -6.57 -4.00 30.53
C ASP A 12 -6.83 -2.49 30.63
N THR A 13 -5.76 -1.69 30.55
CA THR A 13 -5.85 -0.24 30.61
C THR A 13 -5.97 0.33 29.19
N ASP A 14 -7.21 0.52 28.75
CA ASP A 14 -7.55 1.12 27.45
C ASP A 14 -7.59 2.65 27.49
N LEU A 15 -7.60 3.25 26.30
CA LEU A 15 -7.92 4.67 26.15
C LEU A 15 -9.36 4.95 26.63
N PRO A 16 -9.59 6.06 27.35
CA PRO A 16 -10.93 6.39 27.84
C PRO A 16 -11.90 6.55 26.66
N ALA A 17 -13.05 5.88 26.74
CA ALA A 17 -14.02 5.80 25.63
C ALA A 17 -14.46 7.19 25.13
N TRP A 18 -14.60 8.18 26.00
CA TRP A 18 -14.98 9.55 25.60
C TRP A 18 -13.94 10.20 24.67
N LEU A 19 -12.66 9.89 24.84
CA LEU A 19 -11.59 10.41 23.98
C LEU A 19 -11.60 9.72 22.63
N VAL A 20 -11.90 8.43 22.59
CA VAL A 20 -12.05 7.67 21.34
C VAL A 20 -13.25 8.19 20.55
N TRP A 21 -14.45 8.16 21.15
CA TRP A 21 -15.67 8.61 20.47
C TRP A 21 -15.63 10.10 20.13
N GLY A 22 -15.21 10.95 21.08
CA GLY A 22 -15.10 12.39 20.87
C GLY A 22 -14.02 12.74 19.87
N GLY A 23 -12.84 12.11 19.95
CA GLY A 23 -11.73 12.31 19.02
C GLY A 23 -12.10 11.88 17.60
N SER A 24 -12.70 10.70 17.43
CA SER A 24 -13.19 10.24 16.12
C SER A 24 -14.23 11.18 15.53
N LEU A 25 -15.15 11.71 16.34
CA LEU A 25 -16.15 12.67 15.87
C LEU A 25 -15.51 14.00 15.45
N VAL A 26 -14.56 14.52 16.22
CA VAL A 26 -13.82 15.74 15.87
C VAL A 26 -13.03 15.54 14.58
N ILE A 27 -12.31 14.41 14.44
CA ILE A 27 -11.56 14.09 13.22
C ILE A 27 -12.50 13.95 12.01
N GLY A 28 -13.66 13.33 12.18
CA GLY A 28 -14.68 13.22 11.14
C GLY A 28 -15.28 14.58 10.73
N LEU A 29 -15.44 15.50 11.68
CA LEU A 29 -15.87 16.88 11.38
C LEU A 29 -14.77 17.69 10.71
N LEU A 30 -13.50 17.51 11.11
CA LEU A 30 -12.36 18.16 10.46
C LEU A 30 -12.18 17.64 9.03
N SER A 31 -12.34 16.34 8.79
CA SER A 31 -12.27 15.79 7.44
C SER A 31 -13.37 16.31 6.53
N TRP A 32 -14.54 16.68 7.08
CA TRP A 32 -15.59 17.39 6.34
C TRP A 32 -15.08 18.71 5.74
N THR A 33 -14.25 19.47 6.48
CA THR A 33 -13.71 20.76 5.99
C THR A 33 -12.68 20.60 4.86
N LEU A 34 -12.11 19.41 4.73
CA LEU A 34 -11.12 19.06 3.71
C LEU A 34 -11.72 18.30 2.52
N ALA A 35 -12.97 17.84 2.64
CA ALA A 35 -13.64 17.10 1.60
C ALA A 35 -14.00 18.02 0.42
N PRO A 36 -13.98 17.52 -0.83
CA PRO A 36 -14.54 18.23 -1.96
C PRO A 36 -15.99 18.66 -1.69
N ASP A 37 -16.43 19.79 -2.28
CA ASP A 37 -17.79 20.38 -2.14
C ASP A 37 -18.89 19.45 -2.68
N ASN A 38 -19.12 18.35 -1.99
CA ASN A 38 -20.14 17.35 -2.25
C ASN A 38 -20.59 16.76 -0.91
N PRO A 39 -21.82 17.04 -0.46
CA PRO A 39 -22.30 16.60 0.85
C PRO A 39 -22.38 15.07 0.99
N TRP A 40 -22.40 14.33 -0.12
CA TRP A 40 -22.49 12.88 -0.13
C TRP A 40 -21.13 12.19 0.12
N VAL A 41 -20.01 12.89 -0.03
CA VAL A 41 -18.66 12.33 0.16
C VAL A 41 -18.50 11.73 1.55
N ILE A 42 -18.83 12.48 2.60
CA ILE A 42 -18.66 12.00 3.98
C ILE A 42 -19.64 10.87 4.30
N LEU A 43 -20.86 10.91 3.76
CA LEU A 43 -21.79 9.79 3.91
C LEU A 43 -21.21 8.51 3.30
N MET A 44 -20.65 8.59 2.09
CA MET A 44 -20.02 7.45 1.43
C MET A 44 -18.79 6.94 2.20
N VAL A 45 -17.96 7.85 2.71
CA VAL A 45 -16.83 7.49 3.60
C VAL A 45 -17.33 6.74 4.84
N MET A 46 -18.38 7.22 5.48
CA MET A 46 -18.93 6.57 6.68
C MET A 46 -19.52 5.18 6.35
N VAL A 47 -20.28 5.06 5.26
CA VAL A 47 -20.92 3.80 4.87
C VAL A 47 -19.88 2.75 4.45
N PHE A 48 -19.05 3.07 3.45
CA PHE A 48 -18.03 2.13 2.96
C PHE A 48 -16.93 1.91 3.99
N GLY A 49 -16.53 2.96 4.71
CA GLY A 49 -15.57 2.88 5.81
C GLY A 49 -16.06 1.94 6.90
N PHE A 50 -17.29 2.10 7.40
CA PHE A 50 -17.84 1.22 8.42
C PHE A 50 -17.85 -0.26 7.97
N ILE A 51 -18.34 -0.53 6.75
CA ILE A 51 -18.40 -1.89 6.22
C ILE A 51 -17.00 -2.49 6.10
N PHE A 52 -16.06 -1.81 5.44
CA PHE A 52 -14.74 -2.40 5.17
C PHE A 52 -13.79 -2.37 6.37
N VAL A 53 -13.91 -1.42 7.29
CA VAL A 53 -13.14 -1.39 8.55
C VAL A 53 -13.45 -2.60 9.41
N THR A 54 -14.72 -3.00 9.50
CA THR A 54 -15.13 -4.18 10.29
C THR A 54 -14.57 -5.47 9.69
N VAL A 55 -14.60 -5.60 8.37
CA VAL A 55 -14.02 -6.73 7.63
C VAL A 55 -12.50 -6.77 7.81
N SER A 56 -11.82 -5.64 7.60
CA SER A 56 -10.36 -5.53 7.73
C SER A 56 -9.88 -5.89 9.13
N SER A 57 -10.45 -5.26 10.16
CA SER A 57 -10.08 -5.49 11.56
C SER A 57 -10.20 -6.98 11.94
N ARG A 58 -11.23 -7.66 11.43
CA ARG A 58 -11.45 -9.09 11.64
C ARG A 58 -10.44 -9.96 10.91
N ILE A 59 -10.25 -9.74 9.60
CA ILE A 59 -9.36 -10.57 8.78
C ILE A 59 -7.92 -10.39 9.24
N VAL A 60 -7.47 -9.15 9.41
CA VAL A 60 -6.12 -8.81 9.85
C VAL A 60 -5.87 -9.31 11.27
N GLY A 61 -6.83 -9.15 12.18
CA GLY A 61 -6.72 -9.68 13.53
C GLY A 61 -6.63 -11.21 13.60
N LEU A 62 -7.22 -11.93 12.63
CA LEU A 62 -7.19 -13.41 12.60
C LEU A 62 -5.99 -13.96 11.84
N VAL A 63 -5.78 -13.50 10.61
CA VAL A 63 -4.86 -14.08 9.61
C VAL A 63 -3.60 -13.22 9.42
N GLY A 64 -3.65 -11.94 9.76
CA GLY A 64 -2.57 -10.97 9.56
C GLY A 64 -2.80 -10.02 8.38
N SER A 65 -2.05 -8.92 8.34
CA SER A 65 -2.21 -7.82 7.39
C SER A 65 -1.83 -8.23 5.96
N SER A 66 -0.83 -9.10 5.81
CA SER A 66 -0.36 -9.61 4.52
C SER A 66 -1.43 -10.37 3.72
N SER A 67 -2.42 -10.95 4.40
CA SER A 67 -3.50 -11.73 3.79
C SER A 67 -4.82 -10.93 3.70
N SER A 68 -4.80 -9.63 4.03
CA SER A 68 -6.00 -8.81 3.99
C SER A 68 -6.30 -8.29 2.57
N PRO A 69 -7.56 -8.35 2.09
CA PRO A 69 -7.90 -7.95 0.73
C PRO A 69 -8.07 -6.43 0.61
N VAL A 70 -7.12 -5.64 1.13
CA VAL A 70 -7.17 -4.17 1.17
C VAL A 70 -7.39 -3.58 -0.21
N SER A 71 -6.62 -4.02 -1.21
CA SER A 71 -6.74 -3.53 -2.59
C SER A 71 -8.15 -3.77 -3.16
N GLY A 72 -8.74 -4.94 -2.92
CA GLY A 72 -10.10 -5.28 -3.33
C GLY A 72 -11.16 -4.42 -2.65
N MET A 73 -11.04 -4.22 -1.33
CA MET A 73 -11.94 -3.35 -0.57
C MET A 73 -11.89 -1.90 -1.05
N THR A 74 -10.69 -1.38 -1.35
CA THR A 74 -10.51 -0.03 -1.89
C THR A 74 -11.10 0.12 -3.28
N ILE A 75 -10.87 -0.83 -4.19
CA ILE A 75 -11.46 -0.80 -5.55
C ILE A 75 -12.98 -0.89 -5.48
N ALA A 76 -13.53 -1.76 -4.62
CA ALA A 76 -14.97 -1.89 -4.44
C ALA A 76 -15.61 -0.61 -3.89
N ALA A 77 -14.98 0.02 -2.89
CA ALA A 77 -15.41 1.33 -2.38
C ALA A 77 -15.37 2.39 -3.49
N LEU A 78 -14.25 2.48 -4.22
CA LEU A 78 -14.07 3.44 -5.30
C LEU A 78 -15.11 3.29 -6.41
N LEU A 79 -15.27 2.07 -6.94
CA LEU A 79 -16.21 1.76 -8.01
C LEU A 79 -17.66 1.98 -7.55
N GLY A 80 -18.02 1.50 -6.35
CA GLY A 80 -19.34 1.71 -5.77
C GLY A 80 -19.67 3.20 -5.59
N THR A 81 -18.73 3.97 -5.04
CA THR A 81 -18.89 5.42 -4.88
C THR A 81 -19.01 6.13 -6.23
N THR A 82 -18.19 5.76 -7.21
CA THR A 82 -18.20 6.37 -8.55
C THR A 82 -19.53 6.13 -9.25
N VAL A 83 -20.06 4.90 -9.18
CA VAL A 83 -21.37 4.55 -9.72
C VAL A 83 -22.47 5.34 -9.02
N LEU A 84 -22.45 5.45 -7.70
CA LEU A 84 -23.45 6.21 -6.94
C LEU A 84 -23.43 7.71 -7.28
N PHE A 85 -22.23 8.31 -7.37
CA PHE A 85 -22.07 9.71 -7.77
C PHE A 85 -22.57 9.97 -9.19
N LEU A 86 -22.30 9.06 -10.13
CA LEU A 86 -22.85 9.14 -11.48
C LEU A 86 -24.39 9.15 -11.46
N HIS A 87 -25.03 8.27 -10.69
CA HIS A 87 -26.49 8.21 -10.55
C HIS A 87 -27.09 9.45 -9.87
N MET A 88 -26.33 10.08 -8.97
CA MET A 88 -26.70 11.34 -8.31
C MET A 88 -26.44 12.57 -9.18
N GLY A 89 -25.91 12.41 -10.40
CA GLY A 89 -25.63 13.50 -11.34
C GLY A 89 -24.29 14.19 -11.14
N TYR A 90 -23.42 13.70 -10.24
CA TYR A 90 -22.06 14.19 -10.07
C TYR A 90 -21.15 13.59 -11.16
N THR A 91 -20.97 14.32 -12.24
CA THR A 91 -20.15 13.92 -13.39
C THR A 91 -18.90 14.79 -13.56
N GLY A 92 -18.03 14.40 -14.49
CA GLY A 92 -16.81 15.14 -14.81
C GLY A 92 -15.79 15.14 -13.66
N THR A 93 -14.82 16.06 -13.74
CA THR A 93 -13.67 16.10 -12.83
C THR A 93 -14.06 16.24 -11.36
N GLY A 94 -15.12 16.99 -11.05
CA GLY A 94 -15.61 17.12 -9.68
C GLY A 94 -16.08 15.79 -9.10
N GLY A 95 -16.85 15.02 -9.87
CA GLY A 95 -17.29 13.66 -9.47
C GLY A 95 -16.11 12.68 -9.33
N MET A 96 -15.13 12.77 -10.24
CA MET A 96 -13.92 11.93 -10.19
C MET A 96 -13.08 12.20 -8.94
N VAL A 97 -12.83 13.48 -8.63
CA VAL A 97 -12.07 13.89 -7.43
C VAL A 97 -12.82 13.49 -6.16
N ALA A 98 -14.15 13.66 -6.13
CA ALA A 98 -14.96 13.23 -5.00
C ALA A 98 -14.88 11.70 -4.78
N ALA A 99 -14.99 10.90 -5.84
CA ALA A 99 -14.89 9.44 -5.72
C ALA A 99 -13.50 8.98 -5.28
N LEU A 100 -12.44 9.58 -5.84
CA LEU A 100 -11.05 9.35 -5.41
C LEU A 100 -10.85 9.66 -3.94
N PHE A 101 -11.40 10.79 -3.46
CA PHE A 101 -11.31 11.17 -2.06
C PHE A 101 -11.95 10.13 -1.16
N VAL A 102 -13.17 9.66 -1.49
CA VAL A 102 -13.82 8.58 -0.73
C VAL A 102 -12.98 7.31 -0.73
N GLY A 103 -12.51 6.87 -1.90
CA GLY A 103 -11.67 5.67 -2.03
C GLY A 103 -10.38 5.78 -1.22
N ALA A 104 -9.71 6.93 -1.23
CA ALA A 104 -8.49 7.17 -0.48
C ALA A 104 -8.73 7.13 1.04
N VAL A 105 -9.75 7.83 1.53
CA VAL A 105 -10.08 7.84 2.97
C VAL A 105 -10.50 6.46 3.46
N VAL A 106 -11.32 5.75 2.68
CA VAL A 106 -11.72 4.36 3.01
C VAL A 106 -10.50 3.44 3.01
N CYS A 107 -9.62 3.54 2.02
CA CYS A 107 -8.38 2.75 1.96
C CYS A 107 -7.54 2.95 3.23
N ILE A 108 -7.28 4.21 3.61
CA ILE A 108 -6.51 4.55 4.81
C ILE A 108 -7.19 3.99 6.06
N ALA A 109 -8.51 4.18 6.20
CA ALA A 109 -9.26 3.67 7.34
C ALA A 109 -9.19 2.14 7.47
N VAL A 110 -9.32 1.43 6.35
CA VAL A 110 -9.25 -0.04 6.26
C VAL A 110 -7.87 -0.54 6.67
N CYS A 111 -6.80 0.05 6.14
CA CYS A 111 -5.41 -0.30 6.49
C CYS A 111 -5.14 -0.04 7.97
N THR A 112 -5.41 1.19 8.44
CA THR A 112 -5.12 1.59 9.81
C THR A 112 -5.90 0.77 10.83
N ALA A 113 -7.17 0.47 10.57
CA ALA A 113 -7.97 -0.37 11.48
C ALA A 113 -7.46 -1.83 11.53
N GLY A 114 -7.03 -2.36 10.38
CA GLY A 114 -6.36 -3.65 10.29
C GLY A 114 -5.09 -3.70 11.13
N ASP A 115 -4.15 -2.78 10.85
CA ASP A 115 -2.86 -2.70 11.53
C ASP A 115 -3.03 -2.50 13.04
N ILE A 116 -3.93 -1.61 13.49
CA ILE A 116 -4.25 -1.45 14.91
C ILE A 116 -4.73 -2.77 15.52
N SER A 117 -5.59 -3.52 14.84
CA SER A 117 -6.11 -4.79 15.36
C SER A 117 -5.01 -5.85 15.51
N GLN A 118 -4.12 -5.96 14.52
CA GLN A 118 -2.97 -6.87 14.57
C GLN A 118 -1.96 -6.44 15.64
N ASP A 119 -1.64 -5.15 15.70
CA ASP A 119 -0.71 -4.63 16.69
C ASP A 119 -1.26 -4.82 18.10
N LEU A 120 -2.53 -4.51 18.38
CA LEU A 120 -3.14 -4.73 19.70
C LEU A 120 -3.13 -6.20 20.09
N LYS A 121 -3.36 -7.12 19.15
CA LYS A 121 -3.20 -8.57 19.38
C LYS A 121 -1.77 -8.92 19.75
N THR A 122 -0.80 -8.42 18.98
CA THR A 122 0.62 -8.68 19.21
C THR A 122 1.08 -8.09 20.56
N GLY A 123 0.62 -6.88 20.88
CA GLY A 123 0.84 -6.21 22.13
C GLY A 123 0.24 -6.96 23.31
N PHE A 124 -0.98 -7.48 23.18
CA PHE A 124 -1.60 -8.34 24.19
C PHE A 124 -0.75 -9.59 24.46
N LEU A 125 -0.27 -10.28 23.42
CA LEU A 125 0.60 -11.45 23.54
C LEU A 125 1.95 -11.13 24.23
N LEU A 126 2.48 -9.93 24.01
CA LEU A 126 3.74 -9.45 24.61
C LEU A 126 3.56 -8.78 25.99
N GLY A 127 2.32 -8.65 26.49
CA GLY A 127 2.03 -7.99 27.77
C GLY A 127 2.18 -6.46 27.74
N ALA A 128 1.98 -5.84 26.58
CA ALA A 128 1.99 -4.40 26.38
C ALA A 128 0.78 -3.71 27.06
N THR A 129 0.87 -2.38 27.20
CA THR A 129 -0.23 -1.53 27.71
C THR A 129 -0.98 -0.93 26.52
N PRO A 130 -2.27 -1.26 26.27
CA PRO A 130 -2.98 -0.86 25.05
C PRO A 130 -2.96 0.64 24.77
N TRP A 131 -3.23 1.48 25.78
CA TRP A 131 -3.26 2.93 25.56
C TRP A 131 -1.91 3.52 25.14
N LYS A 132 -0.79 2.98 25.66
CA LYS A 132 0.56 3.42 25.29
C LYS A 132 0.90 3.02 23.86
N GLN A 133 0.45 1.85 23.46
CA GLN A 133 0.63 1.33 22.13
C GLN A 133 -0.16 2.17 21.10
N GLN A 134 -1.42 2.47 21.38
CA GLN A 134 -2.24 3.35 20.54
C GLN A 134 -1.65 4.77 20.44
N LEU A 135 -1.12 5.33 21.52
CA LEU A 135 -0.41 6.61 21.45
C LEU A 135 0.81 6.54 20.53
N GLY A 136 1.60 5.46 20.62
CA GLY A 136 2.72 5.21 19.71
C GLY A 136 2.29 5.14 18.25
N MET A 137 1.17 4.46 17.96
CA MET A 137 0.59 4.40 16.61
C MET A 137 0.16 5.78 16.11
N PHE A 138 -0.48 6.60 16.94
CA PHE A 138 -0.86 7.97 16.54
C PHE A 138 0.35 8.81 16.15
N ILE A 139 1.42 8.75 16.95
CA ILE A 139 2.70 9.43 16.64
C ILE A 139 3.26 8.90 15.32
N GLY A 140 3.28 7.57 15.15
CA GLY A 140 3.76 6.91 13.94
C GLY A 140 2.99 7.31 12.68
N ILE A 141 1.66 7.40 12.76
CA ILE A 141 0.79 7.84 11.66
C ILE A 141 1.10 9.30 11.30
N VAL A 142 1.15 10.21 12.28
CA VAL A 142 1.42 11.63 12.01
C VAL A 142 2.80 11.82 11.39
N ALA A 143 3.82 11.17 11.93
CA ALA A 143 5.18 11.23 11.38
C ALA A 143 5.24 10.60 9.98
N GLY A 144 4.68 9.40 9.81
CA GLY A 144 4.69 8.64 8.57
C GLY A 144 3.95 9.36 7.43
N THR A 145 2.73 9.83 7.67
CA THR A 145 1.95 10.57 6.66
C THR A 145 2.63 11.89 6.29
N SER A 146 3.25 12.59 7.24
CA SER A 146 3.98 13.84 6.93
C SER A 146 5.19 13.58 6.03
N VAL A 147 5.98 12.55 6.33
CA VAL A 147 7.17 12.19 5.54
C VAL A 147 6.77 11.65 4.17
N ILE A 148 5.87 10.66 4.11
CA ILE A 148 5.45 10.03 2.85
C ILE A 148 4.75 11.05 1.95
N GLY A 149 3.86 11.89 2.50
CA GLY A 149 3.19 12.94 1.74
C GLY A 149 4.18 13.94 1.11
N SER A 150 5.21 14.33 1.88
CA SER A 150 6.26 15.22 1.38
C SER A 150 7.10 14.57 0.28
N ILE A 151 7.43 13.28 0.42
CA ILE A 151 8.18 12.53 -0.60
C ILE A 151 7.36 12.38 -1.87
N VAL A 152 6.09 12.00 -1.78
CA VAL A 152 5.21 11.87 -2.95
C VAL A 152 5.07 13.20 -3.68
N TYR A 153 4.93 14.31 -2.95
CA TYR A 153 4.91 15.65 -3.53
C TYR A 153 6.23 15.97 -4.26
N LEU A 154 7.37 15.72 -3.61
CA LEU A 154 8.70 15.96 -4.19
C LEU A 154 8.94 15.13 -5.46
N LEU A 155 8.56 13.85 -5.45
CA LEU A 155 8.68 12.97 -6.61
C LEU A 155 7.77 13.43 -7.75
N GLY A 156 6.55 13.89 -7.43
CA GLY A 156 5.62 14.44 -8.41
C GLY A 156 6.14 15.72 -9.06
N ASP A 157 6.75 16.62 -8.30
CA ASP A 157 7.36 17.85 -8.81
C ASP A 157 8.61 17.58 -9.66
N THR A 158 9.46 16.65 -9.21
CA THR A 158 10.76 16.37 -9.84
C THR A 158 10.63 15.52 -11.10
N TYR A 159 9.85 14.44 -11.03
CA TYR A 159 9.77 13.45 -12.10
C TYR A 159 8.41 13.37 -12.77
N GLY A 160 7.33 13.82 -12.12
CA GLY A 160 5.97 13.60 -12.62
C GLY A 160 5.54 12.13 -12.55
N PHE A 161 4.23 11.88 -12.59
CA PHE A 161 3.65 10.52 -12.62
C PHE A 161 3.01 10.17 -13.96
N VAL A 162 2.89 11.16 -14.85
CA VAL A 162 2.32 11.07 -16.19
C VAL A 162 3.27 11.77 -17.14
N ALA A 163 3.42 11.26 -18.36
CA ALA A 163 4.34 11.83 -19.33
C ALA A 163 3.78 13.14 -19.88
N ASP A 164 4.55 14.22 -19.77
CA ASP A 164 4.20 15.52 -20.34
C ASP A 164 5.45 16.28 -20.82
N ALA A 165 5.27 17.54 -21.25
CA ALA A 165 6.35 18.36 -21.79
C ALA A 165 7.42 18.73 -20.73
N SER A 166 7.05 18.80 -19.46
CA SER A 166 7.97 19.02 -18.33
C SER A 166 8.65 17.72 -17.88
N HIS A 167 7.96 16.60 -18.02
CA HIS A 167 8.36 15.30 -17.49
C HIS A 167 8.24 14.21 -18.56
N PRO A 168 9.20 14.13 -19.52
CA PRO A 168 9.14 13.16 -20.62
C PRO A 168 9.33 11.71 -20.15
N ASN A 169 9.99 11.49 -19.00
CA ASN A 169 10.23 10.18 -18.40
C ASN A 169 9.69 10.14 -16.96
N PRO A 170 8.36 10.00 -16.78
CA PRO A 170 7.75 10.05 -15.46
C PRO A 170 8.00 8.79 -14.63
N LEU A 171 7.87 8.94 -13.31
CA LEU A 171 7.79 7.81 -12.40
C LEU A 171 6.46 7.10 -12.60
N TYR A 172 6.51 5.89 -13.17
CA TYR A 172 5.31 5.14 -13.47
C TYR A 172 4.59 4.72 -12.19
N ALA A 173 3.31 5.07 -12.07
CA ALA A 173 2.44 4.73 -10.94
C ALA A 173 1.29 3.80 -11.38
N PRO A 174 1.54 2.48 -11.60
CA PRO A 174 0.56 1.56 -12.16
C PRO A 174 -0.73 1.48 -11.35
N GLN A 175 -0.63 1.50 -10.02
CA GLN A 175 -1.78 1.42 -9.11
C GLN A 175 -2.68 2.66 -9.23
N ALA A 176 -2.09 3.86 -9.28
CA ALA A 176 -2.84 5.11 -9.46
C ALA A 176 -3.49 5.17 -10.86
N ASN A 177 -2.77 4.73 -11.89
CA ASN A 177 -3.26 4.66 -13.27
C ASN A 177 -4.43 3.68 -13.41
N LEU A 178 -4.38 2.52 -12.75
CA LEU A 178 -5.51 1.59 -12.74
C LEU A 178 -6.76 2.22 -12.11
N MET A 179 -6.59 2.89 -10.97
CA MET A 179 -7.70 3.55 -10.28
C MET A 179 -8.31 4.67 -11.14
N SER A 180 -7.49 5.48 -11.81
CA SER A 180 -7.98 6.56 -12.67
C SER A 180 -8.74 6.02 -13.89
N ILE A 181 -8.26 4.95 -14.53
CA ILE A 181 -8.95 4.28 -15.65
C ILE A 181 -10.33 3.77 -15.21
N ILE A 182 -10.43 3.16 -14.03
CA ILE A 182 -11.71 2.65 -13.51
C ILE A 182 -12.70 3.80 -13.32
N ILE A 183 -12.29 4.88 -12.64
CA ILE A 183 -13.17 6.01 -12.36
C ILE A 183 -13.61 6.71 -13.64
N ASP A 184 -12.66 7.00 -14.53
CA ASP A 184 -12.92 7.66 -15.81
C ASP A 184 -13.87 6.82 -16.68
N GLY A 185 -13.63 5.51 -16.71
CA GLY A 185 -14.49 4.54 -17.39
C GLY A 185 -15.92 4.53 -16.85
N VAL A 186 -16.10 4.52 -15.51
CA VAL A 186 -17.45 4.58 -14.92
C VAL A 186 -18.12 5.91 -15.25
N MET A 187 -17.43 7.04 -15.01
CA MET A 187 -18.00 8.38 -15.15
C MET A 187 -18.42 8.72 -16.58
N HIS A 188 -17.72 8.17 -17.58
CA HIS A 188 -18.06 8.35 -18.99
C HIS A 188 -18.91 7.22 -19.58
N GLY A 189 -19.29 6.22 -18.77
CA GLY A 189 -20.04 5.05 -19.25
C GLY A 189 -19.28 4.19 -20.25
N LYS A 190 -17.95 4.28 -20.27
CA LYS A 190 -17.05 3.54 -21.19
C LYS A 190 -16.40 2.33 -20.54
N LEU A 191 -16.69 2.06 -19.27
CA LEU A 191 -16.11 0.92 -18.57
C LEU A 191 -16.62 -0.39 -19.20
N PRO A 192 -15.72 -1.28 -19.65
CA PRO A 192 -16.12 -2.55 -20.24
C PRO A 192 -16.55 -3.53 -19.14
N TRP A 193 -17.81 -3.43 -18.71
CA TRP A 193 -18.38 -4.27 -17.66
C TRP A 193 -18.24 -5.76 -17.95
N ASP A 194 -18.35 -6.16 -19.21
CA ASP A 194 -18.15 -7.55 -19.65
C ASP A 194 -16.78 -8.10 -19.23
N LEU A 195 -15.72 -7.29 -19.33
CA LEU A 195 -14.36 -7.68 -18.91
C LEU A 195 -14.23 -7.77 -17.38
N ILE A 196 -14.94 -6.94 -16.64
CA ILE A 196 -14.95 -6.99 -15.16
C ILE A 196 -15.64 -8.27 -14.69
N PHE A 197 -16.82 -8.58 -15.23
CA PHE A 197 -17.53 -9.82 -14.90
C PHE A 197 -16.74 -11.06 -15.32
N LEU A 198 -16.09 -11.03 -16.49
CA LEU A 198 -15.18 -12.09 -16.91
C LEU A 198 -14.02 -12.27 -15.92
N GLY A 199 -13.39 -11.17 -15.50
CA GLY A 199 -12.31 -11.19 -14.50
C GLY A 199 -12.75 -11.76 -13.16
N MET A 200 -13.95 -11.39 -12.67
CA MET A 200 -14.52 -11.97 -11.45
C MET A 200 -14.75 -13.48 -11.58
N PHE A 201 -15.27 -13.94 -12.72
CA PHE A 201 -15.48 -15.37 -12.96
C PHE A 201 -14.15 -16.14 -13.07
N LEU A 202 -13.15 -15.57 -13.75
CA LEU A 202 -11.80 -16.14 -13.81
C LEU A 202 -11.15 -16.22 -12.42
N ALA A 203 -11.29 -15.17 -11.60
CA ALA A 203 -10.78 -15.17 -10.22
C ALA A 203 -11.41 -16.28 -9.39
N LEU A 204 -12.73 -16.51 -9.52
CA LEU A 204 -13.40 -17.64 -8.86
C LEU A 204 -12.86 -19.00 -9.33
N ILE A 205 -12.62 -19.16 -10.64
CA ILE A 205 -12.04 -20.40 -11.17
C ILE A 205 -10.64 -20.63 -10.59
N VAL A 206 -9.79 -19.60 -10.58
CA VAL A 206 -8.42 -19.67 -10.04
C VAL A 206 -8.44 -20.05 -8.55
N GLU A 207 -9.33 -19.43 -7.78
CA GLU A 207 -9.49 -19.72 -6.35
C GLU A 207 -10.00 -21.16 -6.12
N CYS A 208 -10.91 -21.66 -6.96
CA CYS A 208 -11.39 -23.05 -6.93
C CYS A 208 -10.28 -24.07 -7.22
N PHE A 209 -9.26 -23.71 -8.00
CA PHE A 209 -8.06 -24.54 -8.21
C PHE A 209 -7.04 -24.43 -7.07
N GLY A 210 -7.33 -23.68 -6.01
CA GLY A 210 -6.46 -23.50 -4.85
C GLY A 210 -5.29 -22.53 -5.10
N ALA A 211 -5.33 -21.77 -6.20
CA ALA A 211 -4.34 -20.74 -6.48
C ALA A 211 -4.86 -19.36 -6.01
N SER A 212 -3.95 -18.49 -5.56
CA SER A 212 -4.32 -17.13 -5.15
C SER A 212 -4.72 -16.29 -6.36
N SER A 213 -5.98 -15.91 -6.44
CA SER A 213 -6.49 -14.97 -7.44
C SER A 213 -5.77 -13.62 -7.42
N LEU A 214 -5.30 -13.17 -6.25
CA LEU A 214 -4.54 -11.92 -6.10
C LEU A 214 -3.18 -11.99 -6.81
N ALA A 215 -2.43 -13.07 -6.64
CA ALA A 215 -1.13 -13.24 -7.30
C ALA A 215 -1.27 -13.22 -8.84
N PHE A 216 -2.34 -13.85 -9.35
CA PHE A 216 -2.68 -13.83 -10.76
C PHE A 216 -3.01 -12.41 -11.25
N ALA A 217 -3.85 -11.69 -10.52
CA ALA A 217 -4.22 -10.31 -10.86
C ALA A 217 -3.00 -9.37 -10.86
N VAL A 218 -2.11 -9.50 -9.87
CA VAL A 218 -0.88 -8.70 -9.76
C VAL A 218 0.04 -8.92 -10.96
N GLY A 219 0.22 -10.17 -11.39
CA GLY A 219 1.01 -10.47 -12.58
C GLY A 219 0.47 -9.87 -13.87
N LEU A 220 -0.85 -9.68 -13.97
CA LEU A 220 -1.50 -9.14 -15.18
C LEU A 220 -1.44 -7.62 -15.29
N TYR A 221 -1.50 -6.88 -14.16
CA TYR A 221 -1.50 -5.42 -14.22
C TYR A 221 -0.08 -4.81 -14.16
N LEU A 222 0.91 -5.54 -13.66
CA LEU A 222 2.28 -5.04 -13.58
C LEU A 222 2.95 -4.99 -14.97
N PRO A 223 3.78 -3.96 -15.24
CA PRO A 223 4.63 -3.92 -16.42
C PRO A 223 5.44 -5.22 -16.58
N VAL A 224 5.55 -5.70 -17.82
CA VAL A 224 6.24 -6.95 -18.15
C VAL A 224 7.66 -6.99 -17.58
N GLY A 225 8.37 -5.86 -17.56
CA GLY A 225 9.71 -5.78 -16.97
C GLY A 225 9.74 -6.16 -15.48
N LEU A 226 8.77 -5.65 -14.70
CA LEU A 226 8.63 -5.99 -13.28
C LEU A 226 8.17 -7.45 -13.11
N ALA A 227 7.20 -7.88 -13.93
CA ALA A 227 6.69 -9.25 -13.89
C ALA A 227 7.78 -10.29 -14.18
N VAL A 228 8.66 -10.04 -15.14
CA VAL A 228 9.80 -10.90 -15.46
C VAL A 228 10.78 -10.96 -14.28
N GLY A 229 11.07 -9.84 -13.63
CA GLY A 229 11.90 -9.82 -12.43
C GLY A 229 11.34 -10.69 -11.30
N VAL A 230 10.04 -10.55 -11.03
CA VAL A 230 9.32 -11.38 -10.04
C VAL A 230 9.35 -12.85 -10.43
N MET A 231 9.11 -13.18 -11.71
CA MET A 231 9.14 -14.54 -12.23
C MET A 231 10.53 -15.17 -12.08
N VAL A 232 11.60 -14.45 -12.42
CA VAL A 232 12.98 -14.93 -12.26
C VAL A 232 13.29 -15.21 -10.79
N GLY A 233 12.90 -14.31 -9.88
CA GLY A 233 13.03 -14.54 -8.44
C GLY A 233 12.29 -15.80 -7.97
N GLY A 234 11.06 -16.01 -8.46
CA GLY A 234 10.27 -17.21 -8.21
C GLY A 234 10.92 -18.49 -8.76
N LEU A 235 11.46 -18.45 -9.98
CA LEU A 235 12.17 -19.58 -10.60
C LEU A 235 13.46 -19.93 -9.86
N VAL A 236 14.22 -18.94 -9.39
CA VAL A 236 15.43 -19.16 -8.58
C VAL A 236 15.06 -19.83 -7.25
N ARG A 237 13.99 -19.37 -6.58
CA ARG A 237 13.47 -20.03 -5.37
C ARG A 237 13.01 -21.45 -5.65
N TRP A 238 12.25 -21.66 -6.72
CA TRP A 238 11.74 -22.98 -7.12
C TRP A 238 12.87 -23.96 -7.43
N ALA A 239 13.90 -23.53 -8.18
CA ALA A 239 15.06 -24.35 -8.50
C ALA A 239 15.88 -24.74 -7.26
N ARG A 240 15.85 -23.93 -6.18
CA ARG A 240 16.58 -24.20 -4.94
C ARG A 240 15.81 -25.04 -3.92
N ALA A 241 14.55 -24.73 -3.70
CA ALA A 241 13.75 -25.34 -2.64
C ALA A 241 12.87 -26.51 -3.15
N GLY A 242 12.72 -26.65 -4.47
CA GLY A 242 11.83 -27.64 -5.07
C GLY A 242 10.35 -27.35 -4.78
N ILE A 243 9.49 -28.31 -5.12
CA ILE A 243 8.02 -28.22 -4.94
C ILE A 243 7.62 -28.26 -3.45
N ASN A 244 8.50 -28.76 -2.57
CA ASN A 244 8.22 -28.99 -1.15
C ASN A 244 8.81 -27.90 -0.23
N ALA A 245 9.01 -26.69 -0.75
CA ALA A 245 9.45 -25.56 0.06
C ALA A 245 8.40 -25.27 1.15
N GLU A 246 8.65 -25.69 2.39
CA GLU A 246 7.81 -25.33 3.53
C GLU A 246 7.63 -23.80 3.56
N GLU A 247 6.38 -23.35 3.72
CA GLU A 247 6.05 -21.91 3.90
C GLU A 247 6.62 -21.32 5.20
N SER A 248 7.21 -22.15 6.07
CA SER A 248 7.65 -21.76 7.39
C SER A 248 9.12 -21.34 7.42
N GLY A 249 9.35 -20.04 7.27
CA GLY A 249 10.59 -19.37 7.65
C GLY A 249 10.81 -18.07 6.89
N GLU A 250 11.31 -17.03 7.58
CA GLU A 250 11.87 -15.85 6.91
C GLU A 250 12.99 -16.30 5.96
N ASP A 251 12.73 -16.25 4.65
CA ASP A 251 13.72 -16.56 3.63
C ASP A 251 14.76 -15.43 3.60
N PRO A 252 16.05 -15.71 3.92
CA PRO A 252 17.10 -14.71 3.88
C PRO A 252 17.20 -14.00 2.52
N GLY A 253 16.84 -14.69 1.43
CA GLY A 253 16.78 -14.12 0.09
C GLY A 253 15.66 -13.09 -0.06
N VAL A 254 14.49 -13.32 0.54
CA VAL A 254 13.39 -12.34 0.56
C VAL A 254 13.77 -11.13 1.40
N LEU A 255 14.39 -11.34 2.58
CA LEU A 255 14.86 -10.25 3.43
C LEU A 255 15.93 -9.39 2.74
N TYR A 256 16.92 -10.03 2.11
CA TYR A 256 17.98 -9.33 1.37
C TYR A 256 17.42 -8.56 0.17
N SER A 257 16.52 -9.18 -0.61
CA SER A 257 15.85 -8.51 -1.74
C SER A 257 15.01 -7.32 -1.27
N SER A 258 14.29 -7.46 -0.16
CA SER A 258 13.51 -6.36 0.43
C SER A 258 14.42 -5.19 0.86
N GLY A 259 15.59 -5.51 1.44
CA GLY A 259 16.61 -4.51 1.77
C GLY A 259 17.16 -3.79 0.55
N LEU A 260 17.40 -4.50 -0.56
CA LEU A 260 17.84 -3.90 -1.83
C LEU A 260 16.77 -2.98 -2.43
N ILE A 261 15.50 -3.41 -2.46
CA ILE A 261 14.38 -2.59 -2.95
C ILE A 261 14.24 -1.31 -2.11
N ALA A 262 14.32 -1.44 -0.78
CA ALA A 262 14.29 -0.28 0.11
C ALA A 262 15.51 0.64 -0.09
N GLY A 263 16.70 0.07 -0.28
CA GLY A 263 17.93 0.80 -0.55
C GLY A 263 17.86 1.59 -1.85
N GLU A 264 17.40 0.97 -2.94
CA GLU A 264 17.17 1.62 -4.23
C GLU A 264 16.20 2.80 -4.08
N ALA A 265 15.06 2.60 -3.41
CA ALA A 265 14.07 3.65 -3.19
C ALA A 265 14.64 4.84 -2.40
N LEU A 266 15.42 4.58 -1.33
CA LEU A 266 16.05 5.64 -0.53
C LEU A 266 17.10 6.43 -1.32
N VAL A 267 17.92 5.75 -2.13
CA VAL A 267 18.88 6.40 -3.02
C VAL A 267 18.16 7.24 -4.07
N GLY A 268 17.07 6.71 -4.65
CA GLY A 268 16.21 7.44 -5.59
C GLY A 268 15.62 8.72 -5.00
N ILE A 269 15.13 8.67 -3.75
CA ILE A 269 14.67 9.86 -3.03
C ILE A 269 15.82 10.85 -2.83
N GLY A 270 17.02 10.38 -2.50
CA GLY A 270 18.22 11.21 -2.39
C GLY A 270 18.53 11.96 -3.69
N PHE A 271 18.48 11.27 -4.82
CA PHE A 271 18.65 11.89 -6.15
C PHE A 271 17.54 12.88 -6.47
N ALA A 272 16.29 12.57 -6.11
CA ALA A 272 15.17 13.47 -6.29
C ALA A 272 15.37 14.79 -5.52
N VAL A 273 15.88 14.72 -4.28
CA VAL A 273 16.22 15.90 -3.48
C VAL A 273 17.33 16.71 -4.14
N LEU A 274 18.41 16.08 -4.59
CA LEU A 274 19.51 16.77 -5.28
C LEU A 274 19.05 17.46 -6.57
N ALA A 275 18.20 16.77 -7.35
CA ALA A 275 17.59 17.30 -8.56
C ALA A 275 16.69 18.52 -8.25
N SER A 276 15.87 18.45 -7.20
CA SER A 276 15.01 19.56 -6.75
C SER A 276 15.82 20.80 -6.33
N LEU A 277 17.01 20.61 -5.76
CA LEU A 277 17.94 21.68 -5.39
C LEU A 277 18.74 22.24 -6.58
N LYS A 278 18.46 21.77 -7.81
CA LYS A 278 19.19 22.10 -9.04
C LYS A 278 20.69 21.84 -8.96
N VAL A 279 21.10 20.96 -8.05
CA VAL A 279 22.46 20.43 -7.99
C VAL A 279 22.51 19.30 -9.02
N ALA A 280 22.59 19.68 -10.30
CA ALA A 280 22.74 18.73 -11.39
C ALA A 280 24.16 18.13 -11.33
N TYR A 281 24.30 17.02 -10.61
CA TYR A 281 25.50 16.21 -10.67
C TYR A 281 25.21 15.01 -11.56
N ASP A 282 25.71 15.06 -12.79
CA ASP A 282 25.74 13.88 -13.65
C ASP A 282 26.85 12.94 -13.12
N PHE A 283 26.47 12.16 -12.10
CA PHE A 283 27.39 11.23 -11.43
C PHE A 283 27.94 10.18 -12.41
N ALA A 284 27.13 9.79 -13.40
CA ALA A 284 27.51 8.84 -14.42
C ALA A 284 28.53 9.45 -15.40
N ALA A 285 28.23 10.61 -15.98
CA ALA A 285 29.16 11.28 -16.88
C ALA A 285 30.44 11.77 -16.18
N GLY A 286 30.33 12.17 -14.90
CA GLY A 286 31.44 12.74 -14.12
C GLY A 286 32.42 11.72 -13.53
N ILE A 287 31.96 10.49 -13.21
CA ILE A 287 32.78 9.47 -12.53
C ILE A 287 32.98 8.22 -13.39
N LEU A 288 31.98 7.80 -14.18
CA LEU A 288 32.01 6.54 -14.93
C LEU A 288 32.48 6.72 -16.38
N GLY A 289 32.26 7.90 -16.99
CA GLY A 289 32.63 8.15 -18.38
C GLY A 289 32.10 7.08 -19.33
N GLY A 290 32.89 6.65 -20.34
CA GLY A 290 32.49 5.58 -21.26
C GLY A 290 32.40 4.16 -20.66
N TRP A 291 32.67 3.98 -19.36
CA TRP A 291 32.64 2.69 -18.67
C TRP A 291 31.30 2.37 -18.00
N GLU A 292 30.27 3.21 -18.18
CA GLU A 292 28.93 3.01 -17.62
C GLU A 292 28.40 1.59 -17.83
N ILE A 293 28.49 1.06 -19.06
CA ILE A 293 28.00 -0.28 -19.39
C ILE A 293 28.78 -1.35 -18.63
N ALA A 294 30.11 -1.24 -18.57
CA ALA A 294 30.96 -2.22 -17.90
C ALA A 294 30.75 -2.21 -16.39
N VAL A 295 30.65 -1.03 -15.77
CA VAL A 295 30.40 -0.90 -14.34
C VAL A 295 28.99 -1.40 -13.99
N THR A 296 27.99 -1.09 -14.81
CA THR A 296 26.63 -1.58 -14.60
C THR A 296 26.57 -3.11 -14.69
N LEU A 297 27.26 -3.73 -15.66
CA LEU A 297 27.34 -5.19 -15.78
C LEU A 297 28.06 -5.84 -14.59
N VAL A 298 29.15 -5.24 -14.10
CA VAL A 298 29.87 -5.73 -12.92
C VAL A 298 29.01 -5.62 -11.66
N LEU A 299 28.31 -4.49 -11.48
CA LEU A 299 27.39 -4.31 -10.37
C LEU A 299 26.23 -5.30 -10.44
N TYR A 300 25.64 -5.53 -11.61
CA TYR A 300 24.56 -6.50 -11.78
C TYR A 300 25.03 -7.95 -11.54
N ALA A 301 26.24 -8.30 -12.00
CA ALA A 301 26.88 -9.57 -11.70
C ALA A 301 27.18 -9.75 -10.20
N ALA A 302 27.63 -8.69 -9.53
CA ALA A 302 27.87 -8.69 -8.09
C ALA A 302 26.55 -8.78 -7.30
N LEU A 303 25.49 -8.11 -7.75
CA LEU A 303 24.17 -8.13 -7.13
C LEU A 303 23.51 -9.51 -7.27
N THR A 304 23.58 -10.11 -8.46
CA THR A 304 23.09 -11.47 -8.71
C THR A 304 23.91 -12.52 -7.94
N TYR A 305 25.23 -12.36 -7.85
CA TYR A 305 26.08 -13.22 -7.02
C TYR A 305 25.78 -13.06 -5.52
N SER A 306 25.62 -11.84 -5.03
CA SER A 306 25.30 -11.58 -3.61
C SER A 306 23.90 -12.08 -3.25
N LEU A 307 22.91 -11.95 -4.13
CA LEU A 307 21.60 -12.60 -3.98
C LEU A 307 21.74 -14.13 -3.88
N TRP A 308 22.55 -14.74 -4.74
CA TRP A 308 22.81 -16.18 -4.70
C TRP A 308 23.56 -16.61 -3.42
N ALA A 309 24.51 -15.81 -2.95
CA ALA A 309 25.28 -16.06 -1.73
C ALA A 309 24.45 -15.86 -0.45
N ALA A 310 23.64 -14.79 -0.39
CA ALA A 310 22.74 -14.46 0.72
C ALA A 310 21.63 -15.50 0.87
N SER A 311 21.11 -16.01 -0.25
CA SER A 311 20.16 -17.12 -0.21
C SER A 311 20.81 -18.43 0.26
N LYS A 312 22.15 -18.57 0.23
CA LYS A 312 22.90 -19.77 0.66
C LYS A 312 23.16 -19.84 2.18
N THR A 313 22.99 -18.76 2.92
CA THR A 313 23.58 -18.59 4.26
C THR A 313 22.84 -19.28 5.41
N ARG A 314 21.96 -20.26 5.15
CA ARG A 314 21.29 -21.03 6.21
C ARG A 314 20.97 -22.49 5.90
N THR A 315 21.78 -23.17 5.08
CA THR A 315 21.82 -24.65 5.07
C THR A 315 22.87 -25.19 6.05
N ALA A 316 22.81 -24.76 7.31
CA ALA A 316 23.55 -25.33 8.44
C ALA A 316 22.72 -25.19 9.71
#